data_AF-A0A259CSH5-F1
#
_entry.id   AF-A0A259CSH5-F1
#
_cell.length_a   1.000
_cell.length_b   1.000
_cell.length_c   1.000
_cell.angle_alpha   90.00
_cell.angle_beta   90.00
_cell.angle_gamma   90.00
#
_symmetry.space_group_name_H-M   'P 1'
#
loop_
_entity.id
_entity.type
_entity.pdbx_description
1 polymer ?
#
loop_
_entity_poly.entity_id
_entity_poly.type
_entity_poly.pdbx_seq_one_letter_code
_entity_poly.pdbx_strand_id
1 'polypeptide(L)'
;MFFGLGFIAQLIRSDLKLPPELTKSITIYLLLSVGIHGGIELSHININEAVPSIMMAVLLGIALPIIAYLVIVKFGNLDRLNAVAIATHYGSVSAGTFLSAVAFLEVLHVDYEKHPIIMLAIMESPAILVGLLLAT
;
A
#
# COMPACT_ATOMS: atom_id res chain seq x y z
N MET A 1 -12.55 -13.08 -7.30
CA MET A 1 -14.01 -13.21 -7.14
C MET A 1 -14.73 -11.85 -7.05
N PHE A 2 -14.28 -10.89 -6.24
CA PHE A 2 -14.92 -9.56 -6.14
C PHE A 2 -14.80 -8.67 -7.37
N PHE A 3 -13.70 -8.73 -8.12
CA PHE A 3 -13.56 -7.98 -9.38
C PHE A 3 -14.66 -8.35 -10.39
N GLY A 4 -14.91 -9.65 -10.60
CA GLY A 4 -15.98 -10.13 -11.47
C GLY A 4 -17.37 -9.71 -10.97
N LEU A 5 -17.58 -9.70 -9.66
CA LEU A 5 -18.84 -9.24 -9.07
C LEU A 5 -19.07 -7.74 -9.28
N GLY A 6 -18.04 -6.92 -9.12
CA GLY A 6 -18.08 -5.48 -9.42
C GLY A 6 -18.29 -5.21 -10.92
N PHE A 7 -17.64 -5.98 -11.79
CA PHE A 7 -17.82 -5.91 -13.24
C PHE A 7 -19.26 -6.24 -13.65
N ILE A 8 -19.83 -7.32 -13.10
CA ILE A 8 -21.23 -7.72 -13.34
C ILE A 8 -22.20 -6.67 -12.79
N ALA A 9 -21.97 -6.18 -11.56
CA ALA A 9 -22.77 -5.14 -10.94
C ALA A 9 -22.82 -3.86 -11.79
N GLN A 10 -21.68 -3.45 -12.35
CA GLN A 10 -21.59 -2.30 -13.24
C GLN A 10 -22.34 -2.55 -14.56
N LEU A 11 -22.21 -3.76 -15.13
CA LEU A 11 -22.93 -4.18 -16.35
C LEU A 11 -24.44 -4.12 -16.19
N ILE A 12 -24.97 -4.53 -15.04
CA ILE A 12 -26.41 -4.48 -14.74
C ILE A 12 -26.86 -3.10 -14.20
N ARG A 13 -25.98 -2.10 -14.20
CA ARG A 13 -26.22 -0.73 -13.68
C ARG A 13 -26.69 -0.72 -12.22
N SER A 14 -26.20 -1.66 -11.42
CA SER A 14 -26.44 -1.65 -9.98
C SER A 14 -25.79 -0.41 -9.39
N ASP A 15 -26.58 0.43 -8.72
CA ASP A 15 -26.08 1.61 -7.99
C ASP A 15 -25.44 1.13 -6.68
N LEU A 16 -24.29 0.46 -6.79
CA LEU A 16 -23.52 -0.14 -5.69
C LEU A 16 -22.73 0.94 -4.92
N LYS A 17 -23.40 2.07 -4.66
CA LYS A 17 -22.86 3.19 -3.90
C LYS A 17 -22.97 2.87 -2.42
N LEU A 18 -21.83 2.73 -1.77
CA LEU A 18 -21.78 2.69 -0.32
C LEU A 18 -22.04 4.08 0.25
N PRO A 19 -22.78 4.22 1.37
CA PRO A 19 -22.90 5.49 2.06
C PRO A 19 -21.52 6.11 2.37
N PRO A 20 -21.37 7.44 2.30
CA PRO A 20 -20.10 8.11 2.59
C PRO A 20 -19.54 7.75 3.97
N GLU A 21 -20.40 7.64 4.97
CA GLU A 21 -20.04 7.28 6.35
C GLU A 21 -19.48 5.86 6.42
N LEU A 22 -20.10 4.92 5.69
CA LEU A 22 -19.63 3.54 5.62
C LEU A 22 -18.26 3.46 4.95
N THR A 23 -18.07 4.20 3.85
CA THR A 23 -16.77 4.27 3.15
C THR A 23 -15.68 4.78 4.09
N LYS A 24 -15.94 5.87 4.83
CA LYS A 24 -15.01 6.42 5.81
C LYS A 24 -14.67 5.42 6.91
N SER A 25 -15.67 4.74 7.47
CA SER A 25 -15.46 3.72 8.51
C SER A 25 -14.64 2.53 8.00
N ILE A 26 -14.89 2.06 6.78
CA ILE A 26 -14.12 0.98 6.15
C ILE A 26 -12.66 1.43 5.94
N THR A 27 -12.41 2.63 5.43
CA THR A 27 -11.04 3.15 5.26
C THR A 27 -10.28 3.17 6.59
N ILE A 28 -10.89 3.71 7.65
CA ILE A 28 -10.25 3.76 8.99
C ILE A 28 -9.99 2.33 9.50
N TYR A 29 -10.96 1.43 9.38
CA TYR A 29 -10.82 0.03 9.77
C TYR A 29 -9.67 -0.65 9.03
N LEU A 30 -9.55 -0.44 7.71
CA LEU A 30 -8.48 -1.02 6.90
C LEU A 30 -7.11 -0.49 7.31
N LEU A 31 -6.97 0.83 7.49
CA LEU A 31 -5.72 1.45 7.95
C LEU A 31 -5.30 0.91 9.32
N LEU A 32 -6.25 0.80 10.25
CA LEU A 32 -6.01 0.22 11.57
C LEU A 32 -5.61 -1.26 11.47
N SER A 33 -6.33 -2.05 10.66
CA SER A 33 -6.10 -3.48 10.50
C SER A 33 -4.72 -3.78 9.93
N VAL A 34 -4.27 -3.02 8.93
CA VAL A 34 -2.92 -3.15 8.36
C VAL A 34 -1.85 -2.83 9.41
N GLY A 35 -2.04 -1.75 10.18
CA GLY A 35 -1.11 -1.40 11.28
C GLY A 35 -1.04 -2.45 12.37
N ILE A 36 -2.19 -2.99 12.80
CA ILE A 36 -2.27 -4.05 13.82
C ILE A 36 -1.61 -5.34 13.32
N HIS A 37 -1.86 -5.77 12.08
CA HIS A 37 -1.24 -6.97 11.51
C HIS A 37 0.29 -6.84 11.44
N GLY A 38 0.80 -5.67 11.04
CA GLY A 38 2.24 -5.40 11.06
C GLY A 38 2.83 -5.53 12.48
N GLY A 39 2.13 -4.99 13.49
CA GLY A 39 2.53 -5.10 14.89
C GLY A 39 2.51 -6.53 15.44
N ILE A 40 1.52 -7.34 15.05
CA ILE A 40 1.43 -8.75 15.42
C ILE A 40 2.62 -9.53 14.84
N GLU A 41 2.91 -9.37 13.55
CA GLU A 41 4.05 -10.06 12.93
C GLU A 41 5.39 -9.61 13.53
N LEU A 42 5.55 -8.32 13.86
CA LEU A 42 6.71 -7.82 14.59
C LEU A 42 6.88 -8.49 15.96
N SER A 43 5.79 -8.83 16.65
CA SER A 43 5.84 -9.47 17.97
C SER A 43 6.32 -10.93 17.93
N HIS A 44 6.28 -11.57 16.75
CA HIS A 44 6.69 -12.97 16.55
C HIS A 44 8.15 -13.11 16.10
N ILE A 45 8.85 -12.02 15.81
CA ILE A 45 10.23 -12.01 15.31
C ILE A 45 11.13 -11.31 16.32
N ASN A 46 12.36 -11.80 16.47
CA ASN A 46 13.38 -11.06 17.22
C ASN A 46 13.62 -9.69 16.58
N ILE A 47 13.53 -8.62 17.37
CA ILE A 47 13.69 -7.26 16.85
C ILE A 47 15.00 -7.09 16.05
N ASN A 48 16.09 -7.72 16.51
CA ASN A 48 17.41 -7.67 15.87
C ASN A 48 17.41 -8.28 14.46
N GLU A 49 16.60 -9.32 14.23
CA GLU A 49 16.43 -9.94 12.92
C GLU A 49 15.53 -9.11 12.01
N ALA A 50 14.60 -8.33 12.58
CA ALA A 50 13.71 -7.46 11.83
C ALA A 50 14.34 -6.10 11.45
N VAL A 51 15.38 -5.63 12.15
CA VAL A 51 16.00 -4.31 11.91
C VAL A 51 16.36 -4.07 10.44
N PRO A 52 17.04 -4.99 9.72
CA PRO A 52 17.40 -4.75 8.32
C PRO A 52 16.17 -4.55 7.43
N SER A 53 15.12 -5.36 7.62
CA SER A 53 13.88 -5.26 6.87
C SER A 53 13.12 -3.96 7.18
N ILE A 54 13.09 -3.55 8.45
CA ILE A 54 12.48 -2.27 8.87
C ILE A 54 13.22 -1.09 8.22
N MET A 55 14.55 -1.08 8.28
CA MET A 55 15.36 -0.03 7.67
C MET A 55 15.13 0.04 6.15
N MET A 56 15.09 -1.13 5.48
CA MET A 56 14.85 -1.19 4.05
C MET A 56 13.42 -0.72 3.70
N ALA A 57 12.43 -1.08 4.50
CA ALA A 57 11.05 -0.63 4.34
C ALA A 57 10.95 0.90 4.45
N VAL A 58 11.56 1.51 5.47
CA VAL A 58 11.58 2.97 5.61
C VAL A 58 12.28 3.63 4.42
N LEU A 59 13.43 3.11 4.02
CA LEU A 59 14.20 3.64 2.90
C LEU A 59 13.40 3.57 1.59
N LEU A 60 12.76 2.43 1.30
CA LEU A 60 11.94 2.26 0.10
C LEU A 60 10.69 3.14 0.14
N GLY A 61 10.00 3.23 1.28
CA GLY A 61 8.84 4.09 1.48
C GLY A 61 9.14 5.57 1.27
N ILE A 62 10.38 6.00 1.51
CA ILE A 62 10.83 7.37 1.22
C ILE A 62 11.29 7.51 -0.24
N ALA A 63 12.13 6.59 -0.70
CA ALA A 63 12.81 6.72 -1.98
C ALA A 63 11.86 6.57 -3.16
N LEU A 64 10.93 5.62 -3.13
CA LEU A 64 10.05 5.31 -4.26
C LEU A 64 9.11 6.48 -4.63
N PRO A 65 8.42 7.16 -3.70
CA PRO A 65 7.62 8.33 -4.04
C PRO A 65 8.46 9.49 -4.60
N ILE A 66 9.68 9.70 -4.08
CA ILE A 66 10.58 10.74 -4.59
C ILE A 66 11.02 10.41 -6.02
N ILE A 67 11.46 9.18 -6.26
CA ILE A 67 11.88 8.72 -7.59
C ILE A 67 10.71 8.85 -8.57
N ALA A 68 9.51 8.39 -8.19
CA ALA A 68 8.31 8.51 -9.01
C ALA A 68 8.00 9.97 -9.33
N TYR A 69 8.08 10.87 -8.35
CA TYR A 69 7.86 12.30 -8.53
C TYR A 69 8.86 12.91 -9.52
N LEU A 70 10.15 12.64 -9.34
CA LEU A 70 11.20 13.14 -10.24
C LEU A 70 11.01 12.65 -11.68
N VAL A 71 10.63 11.39 -11.86
CA VAL A 71 10.32 10.81 -13.18
C VAL A 71 9.10 11.50 -13.80
N ILE A 72 8.02 11.65 -13.03
CA ILE A 72 6.77 12.25 -13.53
C ILE A 72 6.97 13.73 -13.88
N VAL A 73 7.69 14.51 -13.07
CA VAL A 73 7.97 15.91 -13.40
C VAL A 73 8.86 16.02 -14.64
N LYS A 74 9.84 15.12 -14.79
CA LYS A 74 10.77 15.13 -15.93
C LYS A 74 10.12 14.72 -17.26
N PHE A 75 9.17 13.79 -17.24
CA PHE A 75 8.61 13.20 -18.47
C PHE A 75 7.10 13.41 -18.66
N GLY A 76 6.36 13.72 -17.60
CA GLY A 76 4.89 13.67 -17.58
C GLY A 76 4.17 14.97 -17.96
N ASN A 77 4.87 16.11 -18.02
CA ASN A 77 4.29 17.43 -18.31
C ASN A 77 3.01 17.73 -17.48
N LEU A 78 3.05 17.39 -16.18
CA LEU A 78 1.98 17.63 -15.22
C LEU A 78 2.36 18.79 -14.29
N ASP A 79 1.35 19.49 -13.75
CA ASP A 79 1.60 20.41 -12.65
C ASP A 79 2.05 19.67 -11.39
N ARG A 80 2.64 20.42 -10.46
CA ARG A 80 3.24 19.90 -9.24
C ARG A 80 2.27 19.05 -8.42
N LEU A 81 1.03 19.52 -8.21
CA LEU A 81 0.07 18.81 -7.35
C LEU A 81 -0.33 17.47 -7.97
N ASN A 82 -0.61 17.45 -9.28
CA ASN A 82 -0.92 16.21 -9.99
C ASN A 82 0.28 15.26 -10.02
N ALA A 83 1.50 15.76 -10.23
CA ALA A 83 2.70 14.96 -10.20
C ALA A 83 2.92 14.31 -8.81
N VAL A 84 2.74 15.07 -7.73
CA VAL A 84 2.86 14.55 -6.35
C VAL A 84 1.77 13.52 -6.04
N ALA A 85 0.52 13.79 -6.43
CA ALA A 85 -0.59 12.87 -6.19
C ALA A 85 -0.32 11.50 -6.86
N ILE A 86 0.09 11.49 -8.12
CA ILE A 86 0.40 10.26 -8.86
C ILE A 86 1.65 9.59 -8.27
N ALA A 87 2.71 10.35 -8.00
CA ALA A 87 3.95 9.83 -7.44
C ALA A 87 3.76 9.17 -6.07
N THR A 88 2.95 9.77 -5.21
CA THR A 88 2.67 9.22 -3.87
C THR A 88 1.76 8.01 -3.97
N HIS A 89 0.77 8.04 -4.87
CA HIS A 89 -0.15 6.92 -5.06
C HIS A 89 0.56 5.67 -5.59
N TYR A 90 1.41 5.81 -6.61
CA TYR A 90 2.12 4.70 -7.24
C TYR A 90 3.51 4.42 -6.67
N GLY A 91 4.08 5.34 -5.89
CA GLY A 91 5.35 5.19 -5.20
C GLY A 91 5.23 4.55 -3.81
N SER A 92 4.01 4.36 -3.31
CA SER A 92 3.76 3.56 -2.10
C SER A 92 3.68 2.05 -2.43
N VAL A 93 3.06 1.27 -1.56
CA VAL A 93 2.84 -0.17 -1.67
C VAL A 93 1.37 -0.50 -1.91
N SER A 94 1.08 -1.69 -2.43
CA SER A 94 -0.28 -2.19 -2.62
C SER A 94 -0.50 -3.43 -1.76
N ALA A 95 -1.24 -3.27 -0.67
CA ALA A 95 -1.65 -4.39 0.19
C ALA A 95 -2.43 -5.45 -0.59
N GLY A 96 -3.26 -5.04 -1.56
CA GLY A 96 -4.01 -5.97 -2.41
C GLY A 96 -3.10 -6.82 -3.31
N THR A 97 -2.09 -6.21 -3.93
CA THR A 97 -1.10 -6.93 -4.75
C THR A 97 -0.29 -7.88 -3.90
N PHE A 98 0.13 -7.43 -2.71
CA PHE A 98 0.89 -8.24 -1.77
C PHE A 98 0.10 -9.47 -1.30
N LEU A 99 -1.14 -9.29 -0.82
CA LEU A 99 -2.00 -10.39 -0.38
C LEU A 99 -2.30 -11.37 -1.52
N SER A 100 -2.44 -10.87 -2.76
CA SER A 100 -2.62 -11.73 -3.93
C SER A 100 -1.38 -12.58 -4.21
N ALA A 101 -0.17 -12.00 -4.07
CA ALA A 101 1.09 -12.72 -4.23
C ALA A 101 1.27 -13.78 -3.14
N VAL A 102 0.95 -13.46 -1.89
CA VAL A 102 0.95 -14.41 -0.76
C VAL A 102 0.02 -15.58 -1.04
N ALA A 103 -1.25 -15.32 -1.38
CA ALA A 103 -2.22 -16.37 -1.70
C ALA A 103 -1.78 -17.22 -2.91
N PHE A 104 -1.10 -16.62 -3.88
CA PHE A 104 -0.54 -17.35 -5.02
C PHE A 104 0.58 -18.30 -4.61
N LEU A 105 1.49 -17.87 -3.74
CA LEU A 105 2.57 -18.73 -3.21
C LEU A 105 2.00 -19.86 -2.33
N GLU A 106 0.97 -19.58 -1.53
CA GLU A 106 0.26 -20.59 -0.74
C GLU A 106 -0.34 -21.70 -1.63
N VAL A 107 -0.99 -21.33 -2.73
CA VAL A 107 -1.54 -22.29 -3.71
C VAL A 107 -0.43 -23.16 -4.32
N LEU A 108 0.73 -22.56 -4.59
CA LEU A 108 1.89 -23.27 -5.13
C LEU A 108 2.69 -24.04 -4.06
N HIS A 109 2.31 -23.94 -2.79
CA HIS A 109 3.05 -24.51 -1.66
C HIS A 109 4.52 -24.05 -1.63
N VAL A 110 4.76 -22.78 -1.97
CA VAL A 110 6.07 -22.15 -1.91
C VAL A 110 6.20 -21.40 -0.60
N ASP A 111 7.14 -21.83 0.24
CA ASP A 111 7.46 -21.14 1.49
C ASP A 111 8.06 -19.76 1.22
N TYR A 112 7.72 -18.78 2.06
CA TYR A 112 8.24 -17.41 2.00
C TYR A 112 8.50 -16.86 3.39
N GLU A 113 9.42 -15.90 3.48
CA GLU A 113 9.75 -15.23 4.74
C GLU A 113 8.61 -14.33 5.20
N LYS A 114 8.46 -14.11 6.51
CA LYS A 114 7.40 -13.24 7.07
C LYS A 114 7.76 -11.75 7.07
N HIS A 115 9.03 -11.42 6.87
CA HIS A 115 9.53 -10.03 6.84
C HIS A 115 8.81 -9.10 5.86
N PRO A 116 8.41 -9.53 4.66
CA PRO A 116 7.67 -8.68 3.71
C PRO A 116 6.33 -8.15 4.26
N ILE A 117 5.67 -8.87 5.17
CA ILE A 117 4.42 -8.40 5.82
C ILE A 117 4.70 -7.19 6.71
N ILE A 118 5.80 -7.25 7.47
CA ILE A 118 6.27 -6.15 8.30
C ILE A 118 6.67 -4.96 7.42
N MET A 119 7.39 -5.23 6.34
CA MET A 119 7.80 -4.19 5.40
C MET A 119 6.58 -3.48 4.79
N LEU A 120 5.55 -4.21 4.37
CA LEU A 120 4.30 -3.64 3.84
C LEU A 120 3.69 -2.64 4.83
N ALA A 121 3.51 -3.04 6.09
CA ALA A 121 2.90 -2.19 7.11
C ALA A 121 3.73 -0.92 7.38
N ILE A 122 5.06 -1.03 7.35
CA ILE A 122 5.96 0.08 7.63
C ILE A 122 6.07 1.04 6.45
N MET A 123 6.10 0.54 5.20
CA MET A 123 6.32 1.36 4.00
C MET A 123 5.24 2.43 3.78
N GLU A 124 4.00 2.19 4.21
CA GLU A 124 2.88 3.13 4.02
C GLU A 124 3.12 4.48 4.71
N SER A 125 3.57 4.47 5.97
CA SER A 125 3.67 5.70 6.76
C SER A 125 4.72 6.69 6.21
N PRO A 126 5.97 6.27 5.89
CA PRO A 126 6.96 7.13 5.24
C PRO A 126 6.50 7.64 3.87
N ALA A 127 5.84 6.81 3.06
CA ALA A 127 5.36 7.21 1.74
C ALA A 127 4.32 8.33 1.82
N ILE A 128 3.36 8.21 2.75
CA ILE A 128 2.35 9.25 3.02
C ILE A 128 3.02 10.56 3.46
N LEU A 129 4.00 10.49 4.37
CA LEU A 129 4.73 11.68 4.85
C LEU A 129 5.49 12.37 3.72
N VAL A 130 6.18 11.62 2.87
CA VAL A 130 6.88 12.18 1.70
C VAL A 130 5.90 12.84 0.75
N GLY A 131 4.75 12.21 0.46
CA GLY A 131 3.73 12.82 -0.38
C GLY A 131 3.22 14.15 0.17
N LEU A 132 2.97 14.22 1.48
CA LEU A 132 2.55 15.46 2.14
C LEU A 132 3.62 16.56 2.04
N LEU A 133 4.89 16.20 2.29
CA LEU A 133 6.02 17.14 2.18
C LEU A 133 6.21 17.64 0.75
N LEU A 134 6.09 16.77 -0.26
CA LEU A 134 6.21 17.16 -1.66
C LEU A 134 5.05 18.04 -2.14
N ALA A 135 3.87 17.88 -1.55
CA ALA A 135 2.67 18.66 -1.87
C ALA A 135 2.67 20.08 -1.28
N THR A 136 3.50 20.33 -0.26
CA THR A 136 3.63 21.63 0.42
C THR A 136 4.64 22.51 -0.30
#